data_AF-A0A514XNK1-F1
#
_entry.id   AF-A0A514XNK1-F1
#
_cell.length_a   1.000
_cell.length_b   1.000
_cell.length_c   1.000
_cell.angle_alpha   90.00
_cell.angle_beta   90.00
_cell.angle_gamma   90.00
#
_symmetry.space_group_name_H-M   'P 1'
#
loop_
_entity.id
_entity.type
_entity.pdbx_description
1 polymer ?
#
loop_
_entity_poly.entity_id
_entity_poly.type
_entity_poly.pdbx_seq_one_letter_code
_entity_poly.pdbx_strand_id
1 'polypeptide(L)'
;MPAIAEQAHTLGLDWKVGDTANYNLDMGGFIKGKMVMSVKSIGADGIWMQQDMDLGFAGKQNVETLIDPNTGAVKKMIVNGKEQEVPKQDVEVVDIKEDKITVPAGTFECVHAILKDKKDNSEINAWINPQLIPMSGLLKQVAPSQFGQVTVELTSFSKK
;
A
#
# COMPACT_ATOMS: atom_id res chain seq x y z
N MET A 1 -10.21 4.28 -31.63
CA MET A 1 -9.70 3.00 -31.12
C MET A 1 -10.04 2.91 -29.63
N PRO A 2 -11.11 2.18 -29.24
CA PRO A 2 -11.39 1.92 -27.82
C PRO A 2 -11.48 0.41 -27.57
N ALA A 3 -10.46 -0.16 -26.94
CA ALA A 3 -10.51 -1.55 -26.46
C ALA A 3 -9.54 -1.86 -25.29
N ILE A 4 -8.68 -0.91 -24.89
CA ILE A 4 -7.65 -1.16 -23.88
C ILE A 4 -8.11 -0.72 -22.47
N ALA A 5 -9.21 0.01 -22.35
CA ALA A 5 -9.77 0.42 -21.06
C ALA A 5 -10.66 -0.64 -20.39
N GLU A 6 -10.96 -1.75 -21.06
CA GLU A 6 -12.04 -2.67 -20.65
C GLU A 6 -11.56 -3.96 -19.94
N GLN A 7 -10.26 -4.12 -19.70
CA GLN A 7 -9.70 -5.39 -19.17
C GLN A 7 -9.18 -5.33 -17.72
N ALA A 8 -9.45 -4.26 -16.95
CA ALA A 8 -9.19 -4.23 -15.51
C ALA A 8 -10.34 -4.81 -14.66
N HIS A 9 -11.35 -5.42 -15.29
CA HIS A 9 -12.61 -5.77 -14.63
C HIS A 9 -12.60 -7.08 -13.82
N THR A 10 -11.52 -7.85 -13.79
CA THR A 10 -11.55 -9.25 -13.30
C THR A 10 -11.14 -9.48 -11.85
N LEU A 11 -10.95 -8.45 -11.01
CA LEU A 11 -10.75 -8.65 -9.56
C LEU A 11 -11.41 -7.63 -8.61
N GLY A 12 -12.28 -6.74 -9.08
CA GLY A 12 -12.87 -5.71 -8.20
C GLY A 12 -11.86 -4.66 -7.69
N LEU A 13 -10.67 -4.62 -8.30
CA LEU A 13 -9.71 -3.52 -8.18
C LEU A 13 -10.04 -2.50 -9.28
N ASP A 14 -10.98 -1.59 -9.00
CA ASP A 14 -11.33 -0.46 -9.88
C ASP A 14 -10.22 0.61 -9.86
N TRP A 15 -8.99 0.19 -10.13
CA TRP A 15 -7.82 1.05 -10.15
C TRP A 15 -7.58 1.57 -11.55
N LYS A 16 -7.29 2.86 -11.65
CA LYS A 16 -7.01 3.54 -12.91
C LYS A 16 -5.69 4.26 -12.84
N VAL A 17 -5.06 4.41 -14.01
CA VAL A 17 -3.84 5.22 -14.14
C VAL A 17 -4.11 6.63 -13.62
N GLY A 18 -3.27 7.08 -12.70
CA GLY A 18 -3.42 8.37 -12.03
C GLY A 18 -4.26 8.36 -10.75
N ASP A 19 -4.78 7.20 -10.31
CA ASP A 19 -5.24 7.05 -8.94
C ASP A 19 -4.07 7.27 -7.97
N THR A 20 -4.33 7.99 -6.88
CA THR A 20 -3.31 8.34 -5.88
C THR A 20 -3.81 8.11 -4.46
N ALA A 21 -2.91 7.69 -3.56
CA ALA A 21 -3.12 7.70 -2.12
C ALA A 21 -1.86 8.23 -1.42
N ASN A 22 -2.04 9.23 -0.58
CA ASN A 22 -0.94 9.96 0.07
C ASN A 22 -0.95 9.66 1.57
N TYR A 23 0.23 9.43 2.13
CA TYR A 23 0.36 8.98 3.52
C TYR A 23 1.42 9.78 4.26
N ASN A 24 1.20 9.93 5.57
CA ASN A 24 2.27 10.23 6.51
C ASN A 24 2.95 8.93 6.92
N LEU A 25 4.26 8.97 7.06
CA LEU A 25 5.09 7.89 7.58
C LEU A 25 5.70 8.35 8.90
N ASP A 26 5.62 7.50 9.92
CA ASP A 26 6.37 7.63 11.15
C ASP A 26 7.12 6.31 11.39
N MET A 27 8.46 6.34 11.31
CA MET A 27 9.29 5.17 11.57
C MET A 27 10.05 5.39 12.89
N GLY A 28 9.67 4.63 13.91
CA GLY A 28 10.29 4.62 15.23
C GLY A 28 10.11 5.92 16.03
N GLY A 29 9.23 6.84 15.62
CA GLY A 29 9.01 8.13 16.28
C GLY A 29 10.03 9.21 15.90
N PHE A 30 11.12 8.86 15.22
CA PHE A 30 12.22 9.77 14.91
C PHE A 30 12.32 10.11 13.41
N ILE A 31 11.99 9.18 12.50
CA ILE A 31 11.88 9.46 11.06
C ILE A 31 10.42 9.79 10.75
N LYS A 32 10.17 11.04 10.38
CA LYS A 32 8.87 11.47 9.86
C LYS A 32 8.99 11.74 8.37
N GLY A 33 8.09 11.14 7.62
CA GLY A 33 8.11 11.22 6.17
C GLY A 33 6.73 11.31 5.55
N LYS A 34 6.73 11.38 4.23
CA LYS A 34 5.53 11.34 3.38
C LYS A 34 5.71 10.29 2.32
N MET A 35 4.61 9.68 1.91
CA MET A 35 4.56 8.74 0.79
C MET A 35 3.45 9.14 -0.15
N VAL A 36 3.78 9.23 -1.44
CA VAL A 36 2.80 9.34 -2.53
C VAL A 36 2.75 8.01 -3.24
N MET A 37 1.63 7.31 -3.14
CA MET A 37 1.37 6.10 -3.91
C MET A 37 0.53 6.43 -5.12
N SER A 38 0.86 5.87 -6.29
CA SER A 38 0.11 6.07 -7.52
C SER A 38 0.11 4.86 -8.45
N VAL A 39 -0.95 4.73 -9.25
CA VAL A 39 -0.99 3.76 -10.37
C VAL A 39 -0.29 4.39 -11.58
N LYS A 40 0.90 3.90 -11.90
CA LYS A 40 1.76 4.41 -12.97
C LYS A 40 1.28 3.96 -14.35
N SER A 41 0.98 2.67 -14.50
CA SER A 41 0.48 2.11 -15.77
C SER A 41 -0.22 0.77 -15.55
N ILE A 42 -1.15 0.44 -16.43
CA ILE A 42 -1.81 -0.87 -16.48
C ILE A 42 -1.54 -1.44 -17.87
N GLY A 43 -1.00 -2.65 -17.93
CA GLY A 43 -0.65 -3.32 -19.19
C GLY A 43 -0.81 -4.84 -19.10
N ALA A 44 -0.43 -5.53 -20.17
CA ALA A 44 -0.55 -7.00 -20.25
C ALA A 44 0.23 -7.73 -19.14
N ASP A 45 1.34 -7.17 -18.69
CA ASP A 45 2.21 -7.78 -17.68
C ASP A 45 1.67 -7.60 -16.24
N GLY A 46 0.83 -6.58 -16.05
CA GLY A 46 0.15 -6.28 -14.80
C GLY A 46 0.01 -4.78 -14.52
N ILE A 47 -0.14 -4.46 -13.24
CA ILE A 47 -0.31 -3.08 -12.76
C ILE A 47 1.02 -2.61 -12.17
N TRP A 48 1.58 -1.54 -12.73
CA TRP A 48 2.70 -0.83 -12.12
C TRP A 48 2.18 0.19 -11.13
N MET A 49 2.56 0.03 -9.87
CA MET A 49 2.39 1.03 -8.83
C MET A 49 3.73 1.70 -8.55
N GLN A 50 3.68 2.99 -8.25
CA GLN A 50 4.82 3.78 -7.85
C GLN A 50 4.57 4.35 -6.45
N GLN A 51 5.59 4.28 -5.60
CA GLN A 51 5.63 4.86 -4.26
C GLN A 51 6.82 5.80 -4.18
N ASP A 52 6.55 7.09 -4.07
CA ASP A 52 7.55 8.11 -3.83
C ASP A 52 7.55 8.47 -2.34
N MET A 53 8.61 8.06 -1.65
CA MET A 53 8.80 8.32 -0.23
C MET A 53 9.81 9.45 -0.04
N ASP A 54 9.45 10.40 0.81
CA ASP A 54 10.34 11.43 1.36
C ASP A 54 10.43 11.18 2.87
N LEU A 55 11.54 10.61 3.33
CA LEU A 55 11.78 10.26 4.73
C LEU A 55 12.52 11.37 5.49
N GLY A 56 12.43 12.61 5.00
CA GLY A 56 13.10 13.76 5.59
C GLY A 56 14.62 13.57 5.59
N PHE A 57 15.23 13.55 6.79
CA PHE A 57 16.68 13.44 6.92
C PHE A 57 17.24 12.08 6.43
N ALA A 58 16.41 11.04 6.38
CA ALA A 58 16.80 9.72 5.86
C ALA A 58 16.80 9.66 4.31
N GLY A 59 16.42 10.76 3.64
CA GLY A 59 16.47 10.89 2.20
C GLY A 59 15.18 10.48 1.49
N LYS A 60 15.26 10.41 0.16
CA LYS A 60 14.15 10.05 -0.72
C LYS A 60 14.33 8.65 -1.27
N GLN A 61 13.23 7.94 -1.43
CA GLN A 61 13.21 6.61 -2.01
C GLN A 61 12.04 6.49 -2.99
N ASN A 62 12.33 6.01 -4.20
CA ASN A 62 11.33 5.66 -5.18
C ASN A 62 11.23 4.13 -5.25
N VAL A 63 10.01 3.61 -5.13
CA VAL A 63 9.73 2.18 -5.26
C VAL A 63 8.71 1.98 -6.37
N GLU A 64 9.00 1.09 -7.31
CA GLU A 64 8.08 0.66 -8.35
C GLU A 64 7.78 -0.83 -8.19
N THR A 65 6.50 -1.17 -8.18
CA THR A 65 6.01 -2.52 -7.92
C THR A 65 5.11 -2.96 -9.05
N LEU A 66 5.43 -4.09 -9.70
CA LEU A 66 4.57 -4.75 -10.67
C LEU A 66 3.70 -5.78 -9.95
N ILE A 67 2.39 -5.62 -10.04
CA ILE A 67 1.39 -6.48 -9.42
C ILE A 67 0.67 -7.29 -10.48
N ASP A 68 0.48 -8.58 -10.21
CA ASP A 68 -0.45 -9.41 -10.96
C ASP A 68 -1.90 -8.98 -10.69
N PRO A 69 -2.66 -8.52 -11.69
CA PRO A 69 -4.02 -8.05 -11.49
C PRO A 69 -5.02 -9.17 -11.22
N ASN A 70 -4.64 -10.44 -11.39
CA ASN A 70 -5.49 -11.61 -11.16
C ASN A 70 -5.22 -12.29 -9.81
N THR A 71 -4.06 -12.05 -9.19
CA THR A 71 -3.71 -12.64 -7.89
C THR A 71 -3.35 -11.62 -6.81
N GLY A 72 -3.09 -10.37 -7.18
CA GLY A 72 -2.56 -9.35 -6.27
C GLY A 72 -1.09 -9.58 -5.90
N ALA A 73 -0.43 -10.61 -6.42
CA ALA A 73 0.96 -10.92 -6.10
C ALA A 73 1.93 -9.90 -6.71
N VAL A 74 2.93 -9.50 -5.95
CA VAL A 74 4.04 -8.68 -6.45
C VAL A 74 4.97 -9.55 -7.31
N LYS A 75 5.01 -9.28 -8.61
CA LYS A 75 5.91 -9.95 -9.57
C LYS A 75 7.31 -9.37 -9.55
N LYS A 76 7.41 -8.06 -9.40
CA LYS A 76 8.67 -7.32 -9.50
C LYS A 76 8.65 -6.11 -8.59
N MET A 77 9.79 -5.81 -8.00
CA MET A 77 10.01 -4.59 -7.23
C MET A 77 11.33 -3.94 -7.64
N ILE A 78 11.29 -2.63 -7.87
CA ILE A 78 12.43 -1.80 -8.23
C ILE A 78 12.53 -0.70 -7.18
N VAL A 79 13.67 -0.58 -6.52
CA VAL A 79 13.94 0.47 -5.53
C VAL A 79 15.08 1.33 -6.05
N ASN A 80 14.83 2.63 -6.25
CA ASN A 80 15.79 3.59 -6.78
C ASN A 80 16.45 3.10 -8.09
N GLY A 81 15.65 2.54 -9.00
CA GLY A 81 16.11 2.02 -10.28
C GLY A 81 16.84 0.68 -10.24
N LYS A 82 16.98 0.05 -9.06
CA LYS A 82 17.59 -1.28 -8.91
C LYS A 82 16.52 -2.31 -8.55
N GLU A 83 16.51 -3.42 -9.27
CA GLU A 83 15.65 -4.56 -8.92
C GLU A 83 16.02 -5.07 -7.52
N GLN A 84 14.99 -5.34 -6.72
CA GLN A 84 15.11 -5.91 -5.38
C GLN A 84 14.32 -7.21 -5.33
N GLU A 85 14.77 -8.14 -4.49
CA GLU A 85 13.98 -9.33 -4.21
C GLU A 85 12.67 -8.93 -3.54
N VAL A 86 11.56 -9.52 -4.01
CA VAL A 86 10.26 -9.34 -3.38
C VAL A 86 10.29 -10.07 -2.03
N PRO A 87 10.06 -9.36 -0.90
CA PRO A 87 10.07 -9.97 0.41
C PRO A 87 9.05 -11.10 0.47
N LYS A 88 9.50 -12.29 0.88
CA LYS A 88 8.56 -13.36 1.24
C LYS A 88 7.88 -12.99 2.55
N GLN A 89 6.62 -12.59 2.43
CA GLN A 89 5.72 -12.40 3.56
C GLN A 89 5.18 -13.76 3.97
N ASP A 90 5.57 -14.25 5.14
CA ASP A 90 4.95 -15.43 5.77
C ASP A 90 4.15 -14.92 6.96
N VAL A 91 3.01 -14.32 6.63
CA VAL A 91 2.08 -13.77 7.60
C VAL A 91 0.84 -14.64 7.67
N GLU A 92 0.27 -14.77 8.86
CA GLU A 92 -1.06 -15.35 9.06
C GLU A 92 -2.04 -14.28 9.51
N VAL A 93 -3.29 -14.41 9.06
CA VAL A 93 -4.39 -13.59 9.55
C VAL A 93 -4.80 -14.14 10.91
N VAL A 94 -4.71 -13.30 11.94
CA VAL A 94 -5.12 -13.62 13.31
C VAL A 94 -6.56 -13.19 13.56
N ASP A 95 -6.91 -11.98 13.14
CA ASP A 95 -8.23 -11.41 13.34
C ASP A 95 -8.63 -10.49 12.18
N ILE A 96 -9.91 -10.45 11.86
CA ILE A 96 -10.52 -9.54 10.89
C ILE A 96 -11.87 -9.14 11.45
N LYS A 97 -12.06 -7.84 11.68
CA LYS A 97 -13.32 -7.29 12.19
C LYS A 97 -13.67 -5.96 11.55
N GLU A 98 -14.96 -5.63 11.56
CA GLU A 98 -15.42 -4.29 11.23
C GLU A 98 -14.97 -3.30 12.33
N ASP A 99 -14.52 -2.13 11.91
CA ASP A 99 -14.00 -1.09 12.80
C ASP A 99 -14.25 0.30 12.21
N LYS A 100 -14.06 1.34 13.02
CA LYS A 100 -14.16 2.73 12.62
C LYS A 100 -12.89 3.47 13.01
N ILE A 101 -12.21 4.05 12.03
CA ILE A 101 -10.95 4.74 12.25
C ILE A 101 -11.00 6.20 11.79
N THR A 102 -10.33 7.07 12.54
CA THR A 102 -10.04 8.45 12.14
C THR A 102 -8.57 8.58 11.80
N VAL A 103 -8.30 9.06 10.59
CA VAL A 103 -6.97 9.38 10.04
C VAL A 103 -6.99 10.82 9.53
N PRO A 104 -5.84 11.43 9.16
CA PRO A 104 -5.84 12.82 8.67
C PRO A 104 -6.76 13.06 7.46
N ALA A 105 -7.00 12.05 6.61
CA ALA A 105 -7.94 12.13 5.49
C ALA A 105 -9.43 12.12 5.88
N GLY A 106 -9.79 11.82 7.14
CA GLY A 106 -11.16 11.74 7.62
C GLY A 106 -11.45 10.53 8.51
N THR A 107 -12.74 10.29 8.78
CA THR A 107 -13.22 9.13 9.54
C THR A 107 -13.93 8.14 8.61
N PHE A 108 -13.62 6.86 8.73
CA PHE A 108 -14.10 5.82 7.82
C PHE A 108 -14.57 4.59 8.59
N GLU A 109 -15.67 3.99 8.15
CA GLU A 109 -15.98 2.60 8.44
C GLU A 109 -15.02 1.72 7.62
N CYS A 110 -14.44 0.70 8.24
CA CYS A 110 -13.35 -0.07 7.66
C CYS A 110 -13.28 -1.49 8.24
N VAL A 111 -12.33 -2.27 7.74
CA VAL A 111 -11.94 -3.54 8.33
C VAL A 111 -10.60 -3.37 9.01
N HIS A 112 -10.51 -3.78 10.27
CA HIS A 112 -9.24 -3.93 10.99
C HIS A 112 -8.79 -5.38 10.87
N ALA A 113 -7.67 -5.58 10.17
CA ALA A 113 -6.99 -6.86 10.04
C ALA A 113 -5.75 -6.88 10.93
N ILE A 114 -5.64 -7.92 11.76
CA ILE A 114 -4.45 -8.22 12.56
C ILE A 114 -3.76 -9.41 11.89
N LEU A 115 -2.55 -9.16 11.42
CA LEU A 115 -1.69 -10.13 10.77
C LEU A 115 -0.52 -10.43 11.72
N LYS A 116 0.00 -11.64 11.69
CA LYS A 116 1.16 -12.04 12.49
C LYS A 116 2.23 -12.63 11.60
N ASP A 117 3.45 -12.12 11.67
CA ASP A 117 4.58 -12.71 10.98
C ASP A 117 4.99 -14.00 11.69
N LYS A 118 5.05 -15.11 10.94
CA LYS A 118 5.34 -16.43 11.52
C LYS A 118 6.80 -16.59 11.92
N LYS A 119 7.72 -15.77 11.41
CA LYS A 119 9.15 -15.87 11.71
C LYS A 119 9.46 -15.34 13.10
N ASP A 120 8.88 -14.20 13.47
CA ASP A 120 9.20 -13.50 14.72
C ASP A 120 7.99 -13.24 15.62
N ASN A 121 6.81 -13.74 15.24
CA ASN A 121 5.53 -13.56 15.94
C ASN A 121 5.09 -12.10 16.08
N SER A 122 5.66 -11.19 15.29
CA SER A 122 5.32 -9.78 15.37
C SER A 122 3.98 -9.48 14.71
N GLU A 123 3.26 -8.51 15.29
CA GLU A 123 1.93 -8.14 14.82
C GLU A 123 1.97 -6.96 13.85
N ILE A 124 1.22 -7.10 12.77
CA ILE A 124 0.95 -6.07 11.77
C ILE A 124 -0.54 -5.75 11.84
N ASN A 125 -0.86 -4.49 12.14
CA ASN A 125 -2.23 -4.01 12.19
C ASN A 125 -2.50 -3.17 10.94
N ALA A 126 -3.55 -3.52 10.20
CA ALA A 126 -3.95 -2.79 9.00
C ALA A 126 -5.43 -2.44 9.05
N TRP A 127 -5.75 -1.16 8.87
CA TRP A 127 -7.11 -0.66 8.69
C TRP A 127 -7.33 -0.38 7.22
N ILE A 128 -8.33 -1.02 6.64
CA ILE A 128 -8.49 -1.09 5.18
C ILE A 128 -9.95 -0.80 4.81
N ASN A 129 -10.15 0.06 3.82
CA ASN A 129 -11.40 0.25 3.11
C ASN A 129 -11.14 0.26 1.59
N PRO A 130 -11.17 -0.91 0.93
CA PRO A 130 -10.88 -1.02 -0.51
C PRO A 130 -12.01 -0.47 -1.39
N GLN A 131 -13.22 -0.27 -0.84
CA GLN A 131 -14.34 0.32 -1.56
C GLN A 131 -14.09 1.81 -1.84
N LEU A 132 -13.51 2.53 -0.87
CA LEU A 132 -13.30 3.97 -0.96
C LEU A 132 -11.88 4.34 -1.39
N ILE A 133 -10.86 3.66 -0.87
CA ILE A 133 -9.47 4.06 -1.07
C ILE A 133 -8.85 3.23 -2.20
N PRO A 134 -8.23 3.85 -3.22
CA PRO A 134 -7.51 3.10 -4.27
C PRO A 134 -6.25 2.44 -3.69
N MET A 135 -5.68 1.47 -4.42
CA MET A 135 -4.40 0.81 -4.08
C MET A 135 -4.36 0.26 -2.66
N SER A 136 -4.72 -1.03 -2.54
CA SER A 136 -4.90 -1.83 -1.31
C SER A 136 -5.97 -1.37 -0.33
N GLY A 137 -6.52 -0.16 -0.45
CA GLY A 137 -7.57 0.32 0.44
C GLY A 137 -7.05 0.87 1.77
N LEU A 138 -5.74 1.05 1.91
CA LEU A 138 -5.12 1.31 3.21
C LEU A 138 -5.52 2.67 3.79
N LEU A 139 -6.01 2.65 5.02
CA LEU A 139 -6.28 3.85 5.83
C LEU A 139 -5.16 4.08 6.83
N LYS A 140 -4.76 3.03 7.54
CA LYS A 140 -3.66 3.05 8.50
C LYS A 140 -2.97 1.69 8.53
N GLN A 141 -1.65 1.70 8.72
CA GLN A 141 -0.89 0.50 9.06
C GLN A 141 0.01 0.77 10.26
N VAL A 142 0.18 -0.22 11.12
CA VAL A 142 1.20 -0.25 12.16
C VAL A 142 1.93 -1.59 12.05
N ALA A 143 3.23 -1.56 11.77
CA ALA A 143 4.05 -2.75 11.55
C ALA A 143 5.45 -2.57 12.14
N PRO A 144 6.11 -3.63 12.61
CA PRO A 144 7.52 -3.56 12.99
C PRO A 144 8.42 -3.34 11.76
N SER A 145 9.57 -2.71 11.99
CA SER A 145 10.64 -2.59 11.00
C SER A 145 12.01 -2.56 11.68
N GLN A 146 13.08 -2.61 10.88
CA GLN A 146 14.46 -2.43 11.36
C GLN A 146 14.71 -1.08 12.07
N PHE A 147 13.85 -0.09 11.84
CA PHE A 147 13.90 1.23 12.46
C PHE A 147 12.90 1.38 13.62
N GLY A 148 12.36 0.28 14.14
CA GLY A 148 11.27 0.29 15.10
C GLY A 148 9.90 0.26 14.42
N GLN A 149 8.85 0.55 15.20
CA GLN A 149 7.48 0.51 14.69
C GLN A 149 7.26 1.57 13.62
N VAL A 150 6.72 1.16 12.47
CA VAL A 150 6.32 2.03 11.36
C VAL A 150 4.82 2.22 11.43
N THR A 151 4.39 3.47 11.46
CA THR A 151 3.01 3.88 11.30
C THR A 151 2.84 4.58 9.96
N VAL A 152 1.85 4.14 9.19
CA VAL A 152 1.45 4.73 7.91
C VAL A 152 0.02 5.22 8.06
N GLU A 153 -0.26 6.49 7.76
CA GLU A 153 -1.61 7.08 7.91
C GLU A 153 -2.03 7.85 6.68
N LEU A 154 -3.23 7.55 6.17
CA LEU A 154 -3.78 8.20 4.98
C LEU A 154 -4.07 9.67 5.25
N THR A 155 -3.58 10.52 4.35
CA THR A 155 -3.73 11.98 4.40
C THR A 155 -4.64 12.52 3.31
N SER A 156 -4.65 11.89 2.13
CA SER A 156 -5.54 12.21 1.02
C SER A 156 -5.51 11.10 -0.01
N PHE A 157 -6.53 11.06 -0.88
CA PHE A 157 -6.60 10.12 -1.99
C PHE A 157 -7.38 10.75 -3.16
N SER A 158 -7.19 10.20 -4.35
CA SER A 158 -7.91 10.58 -5.57
C SER A 158 -8.17 9.34 -6.40
N LYS A 159 -9.43 9.17 -6.84
CA LYS A 159 -9.84 8.20 -7.85
C LYS A 159 -10.14 8.93 -9.16
N LYS A 160 -9.72 8.38 -10.30
CA LYS A 160 -9.94 8.96 -11.63
C LYS A 160 -11.12 8.33 -12.39
#